data_AF-A0A1A1YTI2-F1
#
_entry.id   AF-A0A1A1YTI2-F1
#
_cell.length_a   1.000
_cell.length_b   1.000
_cell.length_c   1.000
_cell.angle_alpha   90.00
_cell.angle_beta   90.00
_cell.angle_gamma   90.00
#
_symmetry.space_group_name_H-M   'P 1'
#
loop_
_entity.id
_entity.type
_entity.pdbx_description
1 polymer ?
#
loop_
_entity_poly.entity_id
_entity_poly.type
_entity_poly.pdbx_seq_one_letter_code
_entity_poly.pdbx_strand_id
1 'polypeptide(L)' 'MERIYVSSTSLQSVGYDDQTQTLEVEFTNGLLYQYFDVSPAVYAELVGASSIGQYFAQNIRNSYRYSRI' A
#
# COMPACT_ATOMS: atom_id res chain seq x y z
N MET A 1 9.84 -9.47 -3.35
CA MET A 1 9.32 -8.10 -3.42
C MET A 1 10.05 -7.26 -2.37
N GLU A 2 10.56 -6.08 -2.72
CA GLU A 2 11.30 -5.20 -1.79
C GLU A 2 10.40 -4.02 -1.40
N ARG A 3 10.22 -3.77 -0.09
CA ARG A 3 9.42 -2.65 0.40
C ARG A 3 10.22 -1.36 0.34
N ILE A 4 9.57 -0.27 -0.06
CA ILE A 4 10.14 1.07 0.01
C ILE A 4 9.58 1.82 1.22
N TYR A 5 10.44 2.52 1.94
CA TYR A 5 10.00 3.41 3.02
C TYR A 5 9.34 4.65 2.45
N VAL A 6 8.21 5.03 3.04
CA VAL A 6 7.42 6.18 2.57
C VAL A 6 7.33 7.24 3.65
N SER A 7 7.36 8.51 3.25
CA SER A 7 7.12 9.61 4.19
C SER A 7 5.61 9.80 4.33
N SER A 8 5.03 9.21 5.38
CA SER A 8 3.60 9.33 5.68
C SER A 8 3.37 9.26 7.19
N THR A 9 2.31 9.91 7.67
CA THR A 9 1.97 9.90 9.10
C THR A 9 1.41 8.54 9.55
N SER A 10 0.80 7.80 8.62
CA SER A 10 0.14 6.52 8.92
C SER A 10 0.86 5.31 8.32
N LEU A 11 1.65 5.50 7.25
CA LEU A 11 2.33 4.43 6.54
C LEU A 11 3.83 4.54 6.76
N GLN A 12 4.48 3.41 7.02
CA GLN A 12 5.92 3.29 7.24
C GLN A 12 6.62 2.81 5.97
N SER A 13 6.11 1.73 5.38
CA SER A 13 6.65 1.18 4.14
C SER A 13 5.54 0.58 3.27
N VAL A 14 5.77 0.54 1.97
CA VAL A 14 4.86 -0.08 0.99
C VAL A 14 5.65 -0.98 0.06
N GLY A 15 5.04 -2.11 -0.30
CA GLY A 15 5.55 -3.04 -1.29
C GLY A 15 4.42 -3.47 -2.22
N TYR A 16 4.74 -3.76 -3.47
CA TYR A 16 3.83 -4.31 -4.46
C TYR A 16 4.42 -5.51 -5.23
N ASP A 17 3.73 -6.64 -5.18
CA ASP A 17 4.08 -7.84 -5.92
C ASP A 17 3.24 -7.95 -7.19
N ASP A 18 3.87 -7.77 -8.36
CA ASP A 18 3.17 -7.77 -9.66
C ASP A 18 2.65 -9.15 -10.07
N GLN A 19 3.34 -10.23 -9.64
CA GLN A 19 2.94 -11.61 -9.96
C GLN A 19 1.62 -11.97 -9.28
N THR A 20 1.41 -11.49 -8.06
CA THR A 20 0.22 -11.77 -7.24
C THR A 20 -0.75 -10.60 -7.14
N GLN A 21 -0.43 -9.45 -7.76
CA GLN A 21 -1.19 -8.20 -7.65
C GLN A 21 -1.47 -7.82 -6.19
N THR A 22 -0.46 -8.00 -5.34
CA THR A 22 -0.58 -7.81 -3.89
C THR A 22 0.19 -6.57 -3.45
N LEU A 23 -0.53 -5.61 -2.88
CA LEU A 23 0.06 -4.46 -2.21
C LEU A 23 0.22 -4.74 -0.72
N GLU A 24 1.47 -4.81 -0.26
CA GLU A 24 1.82 -4.89 1.15
C GLU A 24 2.03 -3.47 1.72
N VAL A 25 1.43 -3.21 2.87
CA VAL A 25 1.44 -1.91 3.54
C VAL A 25 1.76 -2.11 5.00
N GLU A 26 2.88 -1.53 5.42
CA GLU A 26 3.29 -1.46 6.81
C GLU A 26 2.87 -0.11 7.39
N PHE A 27 2.11 -0.14 8.48
CA PHE A 27 1.69 1.05 9.20
C PHE A 27 2.73 1.45 10.23
N THR A 28 2.77 2.73 10.61
CA THR A 28 3.70 3.27 11.62
C THR A 28 3.53 2.67 13.03
N ASN A 29 2.43 1.94 13.27
CA ASN A 29 2.20 1.17 14.48
C ASN A 29 2.75 -0.27 14.40
N GLY A 30 3.49 -0.62 13.35
CA GLY A 30 4.08 -1.93 13.13
C GLY A 30 3.11 -2.99 12.57
N LEU A 31 1.87 -2.61 12.24
CA LEU A 31 0.93 -3.55 11.64
C LEU A 31 1.19 -3.70 10.13
N LEU A 32 1.19 -4.95 9.65
CA LEU A 32 1.37 -5.27 8.25
C LEU A 32 0.05 -5.77 7.64
N TYR A 33 -0.33 -5.18 6.52
CA TYR A 33 -1.53 -5.53 5.76
C TYR A 33 -1.17 -5.84 4.32
N GLN A 34 -1.83 -6.85 3.76
CA GLN A 34 -1.79 -7.13 2.32
C GLN A 34 -3.15 -6.82 1.72
N TYR A 35 -3.14 -6.07 0.63
CA TYR A 35 -4.28 -5.76 -0.19
C TYR A 35 -4.14 -6.53 -1.51
N PHE A 36 -5.16 -7.30 -1.85
CA PHE A 36 -5.16 -8.18 -3.03
C PHE A 36 -5.91 -7.55 -4.21
N ASP A 37 -5.66 -8.06 -5.40
CA ASP A 37 -6.26 -7.59 -6.66
C ASP A 37 -5.96 -6.10 -6.95
N VAL A 38 -4.84 -5.59 -6.44
CA VAL A 38 -4.40 -4.20 -6.68
C VAL A 38 -3.66 -4.16 -8.01
N SER A 39 -4.15 -3.35 -8.95
CA SER A 39 -3.50 -3.22 -10.26
C SER A 39 -2.16 -2.47 -10.15
N PRO A 40 -1.18 -2.75 -11.04
CA PRO A 40 0.13 -2.08 -11.01
C PRO A 40 0.03 -0.57 -11.24
N ALA A 41 -1.00 -0.11 -11.97
CA ALA A 41 -1.29 1.32 -12.14
C ALA A 41 -1.60 2.00 -10.79
N VAL A 42 -2.38 1.35 -9.92
CA VAL A 42 -2.76 1.90 -8.61
C VAL A 42 -1.55 1.99 -7.69
N TYR A 43 -0.64 1.03 -7.78
CA TYR A 43 0.64 1.11 -7.07
C TYR A 43 1.50 2.27 -7.59
N ALA A 44 1.63 2.43 -8.91
CA ALA A 44 2.37 3.55 -9.48
C ALA A 44 1.81 4.91 -9.05
N GLU A 45 0.47 5.04 -9.03
CA GLU A 45 -0.22 6.23 -8.52
C GLU A 45 0.00 6.43 -7.02
N LEU A 46 0.00 5.37 -6.20
CA LEU A 46 0.27 5.44 -4.77
C LEU A 46 1.67 5.98 -4.48
N VAL A 47 2.69 5.46 -5.18
CA VAL A 47 4.10 5.86 -4.96
C VAL A 47 4.38 7.25 -5.55
N GLY A 48 3.68 7.63 -6.63
CA GLY A 48 3.77 8.96 -7.24
C GLY A 48 2.92 10.03 -6.56
N ALA A 49 2.03 9.67 -5.63
CA ALA A 49 1.14 10.62 -4.97
C ALA A 49 1.91 11.58 -4.06
N SER A 50 1.55 12.86 -4.11
CA SER A 50 2.11 13.89 -3.20
C SER A 50 1.82 13.61 -1.72
N SER A 51 0.80 12.80 -1.44
CA SER A 51 0.45 12.33 -0.09
C SER A 51 0.04 10.86 -0.13
N ILE A 52 1.01 9.98 0.09
CA ILE A 52 0.86 8.52 0.01
C ILE A 52 -0.23 8.03 0.98
N GLY A 53 -0.25 8.55 2.21
CA GLY A 53 -1.28 8.20 3.21
C GLY A 53 -2.69 8.61 2.80
N GLN A 54 -2.85 9.80 2.20
CA GLN A 54 -4.16 10.26 1.73
C GLN A 54 -4.64 9.43 0.53
N TYR A 55 -3.77 9.17 -0.44
CA TYR A 55 -4.10 8.34 -1.60
C TYR A 55 -4.54 6.95 -1.17
N PHE A 56 -3.78 6.33 -0.26
CA PHE A 56 -4.13 5.03 0.30
C PHE A 56 -5.50 5.03 0.99
N ALA A 57 -5.79 6.04 1.82
CA ALA A 57 -7.06 6.12 2.54
C ALA A 57 -8.27 6.29 1.61
N GLN A 58 -8.11 7.01 0.49
CA GLN A 58 -9.18 7.29 -0.46
C GLN A 58 -9.38 6.17 -1.48
N ASN A 59 -8.30 5.62 -2.03
CA ASN A 59 -8.36 4.73 -3.18
C ASN A 59 -8.21 3.26 -2.82
N ILE A 60 -7.54 2.92 -1.70
CA ILE A 60 -7.14 1.54 -1.40
C ILE A 60 -7.87 0.98 -0.17
N ARG A 61 -7.87 1.72 0.94
CA ARG A 61 -8.26 1.23 2.28
C ARG A 61 -9.60 0.49 2.33
N ASN A 62 -10.61 0.98 1.61
CA ASN A 62 -11.97 0.41 1.61
C ASN A 62 -12.37 -0.19 0.24
N SER A 63 -11.45 -0.20 -0.73
CA SER A 63 -11.74 -0.59 -2.11
C SER A 63 -11.27 -2.01 -2.43
N TYR A 64 -10.25 -2.50 -1.71
CA TYR A 64 -9.65 -3.80 -1.96
C TYR A 64 -9.83 -4.74 -0.78
N ARG A 65 -9.84 -6.04 -1.09
CA ARG A 65 -9.80 -7.08 -0.06
C ARG A 65 -8.44 -7.06 0.58
N TYR A 66 -8.42 -7.21 1.90
CA TYR A 66 -7.18 -7.21 2.65
C TYR A 66 -7.12 -8.31 3.70
N SER A 67 -5.91 -8.75 4.01
CA SER A 67 -5.61 -9.59 5.16
C SER A 67 -4.52 -8.94 5.99
N ARG A 68 -4.63 -9.11 7.30
CA ARG A 68 -3.56 -8.78 8.24
C ARG A 68 -2.61 -9.97 8.36
N ILE A 69 -1.31 -9.69 8.44
CA ILE A 69 -0.27 -10.69 8.73
C ILE A 69 0.17 -10.59 10.20
#